data_AF-A0A819RN85-F1
#
_entry.id   AF-A0A819RN85-F1
#
_cell.length_a   1.000
_cell.length_b   1.000
_cell.length_c   1.000
_cell.angle_alpha   90.00
_cell.angle_beta   90.00
_cell.angle_gamma   90.00
#
_symmetry.space_group_name_H-M   'P 1'
#
loop_
_entity.id
_entity.type
_entity.pdbx_description
1 polymer ?
#
loop_
_entity_poly.entity_id
_entity_poly.type
_entity_poly.pdbx_seq_one_letter_code
_entity_poly.pdbx_strand_id
1 'polypeptide(L)'
;MEISKRFDSIARKIKIVSYSITDKLPEEMGKLKIFFMLMGDIKSLHGKQKFRDTLTLHPQWNCIYSIDHTYWDGSLNDGRDRSNQPYYCPVGWKRYSLYVTDKFDEKFKGWCICYHGTKFSYGLSILLSGLAPATTKAHGSGIYLSSSIIYVSHPRFSEVKRIESSYRESFFKSGEYVQYILECRVHPDNIKNIACETLGAASTTIDSNISNDTLDWVINHQNKQIVDFNDPDASIICTGIMVRITDNHPGLLPESEWWYKSHLCNNKICCASGIDRDVLKRLIDNKHTCNIIYD
;
A
#
# COMPACT_ATOMS: atom_id res chain seq x y z
N MET A 1 -19.94 -11.50 -21.91
CA MET A 1 -20.08 -12.92 -21.49
C MET A 1 -18.73 -13.61 -21.22
N GLU A 2 -17.64 -13.22 -21.90
CA GLU A 2 -16.29 -13.80 -21.70
C GLU A 2 -15.58 -13.36 -20.39
N ILE A 3 -15.88 -12.15 -19.92
CA ILE A 3 -15.42 -11.62 -18.63
C ILE A 3 -15.97 -12.48 -17.45
N SER A 4 -17.19 -13.02 -17.57
CA SER A 4 -17.83 -13.84 -16.52
C SER A 4 -17.12 -15.17 -16.27
N LYS A 5 -16.77 -15.92 -17.32
CA LYS A 5 -16.04 -17.20 -17.21
C LYS A 5 -14.61 -17.03 -16.67
N ARG A 6 -13.98 -15.87 -16.87
CA ARG A 6 -12.65 -15.55 -16.31
C ARG A 6 -12.69 -15.31 -14.80
N PHE A 7 -13.80 -14.80 -14.27
CA PHE A 7 -13.93 -14.50 -12.84
C PHE A 7 -13.98 -15.75 -11.96
N ASP A 8 -14.60 -16.84 -12.43
CA ASP A 8 -14.73 -18.07 -11.66
C ASP A 8 -13.36 -18.70 -11.31
N SER A 9 -12.30 -18.42 -12.07
CA SER A 9 -10.95 -18.92 -11.78
C SER A 9 -10.23 -18.13 -10.68
N ILE A 10 -10.41 -16.80 -10.63
CA ILE A 10 -9.78 -15.93 -9.63
C ILE A 10 -10.51 -16.03 -8.29
N ALA A 11 -11.84 -16.02 -8.31
CA ALA A 11 -12.66 -16.15 -7.10
C ALA A 11 -12.42 -17.48 -6.38
N ARG A 12 -12.09 -18.56 -7.10
CA ARG A 12 -11.71 -19.85 -6.50
C ARG A 12 -10.42 -19.80 -5.67
N LYS A 13 -9.57 -18.77 -5.82
CA LYS A 13 -8.28 -18.62 -5.12
C LYS A 13 -8.29 -17.60 -3.98
N ILE A 14 -9.39 -16.91 -3.73
CA ILE A 14 -9.52 -16.03 -2.55
C ILE A 14 -10.46 -16.72 -1.58
N LYS A 15 -9.93 -17.18 -0.43
CA LYS A 15 -10.74 -17.72 0.65
C LYS A 15 -11.00 -16.61 1.67
N ILE A 16 -12.17 -16.59 2.27
CA ILE A 16 -12.52 -15.64 3.32
C ILE A 16 -12.79 -16.47 4.57
N VAL A 17 -12.12 -16.12 5.66
CA VAL A 17 -12.47 -16.63 6.98
C VAL A 17 -13.25 -15.53 7.67
N SER A 18 -14.56 -15.73 7.86
CA SER A 18 -15.40 -14.81 8.62
C SER A 18 -16.22 -15.60 9.64
N TYR A 19 -16.28 -15.09 10.86
CA TYR A 19 -17.10 -15.65 11.94
C TYR A 19 -18.54 -15.11 11.94
N SER A 20 -18.84 -14.09 11.13
CA SER A 20 -20.20 -13.62 10.85
C SER A 20 -20.31 -13.05 9.43
N ILE A 21 -21.37 -13.43 8.70
CA ILE A 21 -21.66 -12.88 7.37
C ILE A 21 -22.71 -11.79 7.58
N THR A 22 -22.29 -10.53 7.56
CA THR A 22 -23.20 -9.37 7.55
C THR A 22 -23.54 -8.97 6.12
N ASP A 23 -24.69 -8.33 5.87
CA ASP A 23 -25.09 -7.82 4.55
C ASP A 23 -24.09 -6.81 3.92
N LYS A 24 -23.16 -6.26 4.72
CA LYS A 24 -22.06 -5.40 4.25
C LYS A 24 -20.91 -6.16 3.58
N LEU A 25 -20.78 -7.47 3.83
CA LEU A 25 -19.66 -8.26 3.33
C LEU A 25 -19.69 -8.42 1.80
N PRO A 26 -20.83 -8.73 1.14
CA PRO A 26 -20.91 -8.78 -0.32
C PRO A 26 -20.50 -7.46 -1.01
N GLU A 27 -20.87 -6.31 -0.44
CA GLU A 27 -20.52 -4.99 -0.98
C GLU A 27 -19.01 -4.74 -0.92
N GLU A 28 -18.39 -4.98 0.24
CA GLU A 28 -16.93 -4.87 0.41
C GLU A 28 -16.17 -5.85 -0.50
N MET A 29 -16.72 -7.04 -0.70
CA MET A 29 -16.16 -8.01 -1.66
C MET A 29 -16.26 -7.53 -3.11
N GLY A 30 -17.32 -6.80 -3.45
CA GLY A 30 -17.44 -6.11 -4.74
C GLY A 30 -16.33 -5.08 -4.96
N LYS A 31 -16.07 -4.25 -3.95
CA LYS A 31 -15.00 -3.23 -3.97
C LYS A 31 -13.62 -3.89 -4.10
N LEU A 32 -13.34 -4.91 -3.29
CA LEU A 32 -12.09 -5.68 -3.34
C LEU A 32 -11.90 -6.40 -4.68
N LYS A 33 -12.99 -6.92 -5.26
CA LYS A 33 -12.93 -7.58 -6.57
C LYS A 33 -12.46 -6.62 -7.66
N ILE A 34 -13.02 -5.40 -7.72
CA ILE A 34 -12.54 -4.39 -8.67
C ILE A 34 -11.11 -4.00 -8.38
N PHE A 35 -10.78 -3.86 -7.11
CA PHE A 35 -9.43 -3.54 -6.71
C PHE A 35 -8.41 -4.58 -7.22
N PHE A 36 -8.71 -5.88 -7.09
CA PHE A 36 -7.90 -6.93 -7.71
C PHE A 36 -7.88 -6.89 -9.24
N MET A 37 -8.97 -6.45 -9.89
CA MET A 37 -8.96 -6.24 -11.35
C MET A 37 -8.00 -5.12 -11.75
N LEU A 38 -7.86 -4.08 -10.92
CA LEU A 38 -6.90 -3.02 -11.18
C LEU A 38 -5.46 -3.51 -11.04
N MET A 39 -5.20 -4.53 -10.22
CA MET A 39 -3.86 -5.06 -9.88
C MET A 39 -3.15 -5.88 -10.98
N GLY A 40 -3.63 -5.82 -12.23
CA GLY A 40 -3.00 -6.45 -13.40
C GLY A 40 -3.48 -7.87 -13.72
N ASP A 41 -3.11 -8.36 -14.90
CA ASP A 41 -3.47 -9.71 -15.36
C ASP A 41 -2.56 -10.77 -14.72
N ILE A 42 -3.16 -11.86 -14.22
CA ILE A 42 -2.48 -13.09 -13.79
C ILE A 42 -1.54 -13.63 -14.88
N LYS A 43 -1.78 -13.33 -16.16
CA LYS A 43 -0.86 -13.74 -17.23
C LYS A 43 0.54 -13.16 -17.06
N SER A 44 0.72 -12.01 -16.41
CA SER A 44 2.06 -11.48 -16.08
C SER A 44 2.80 -12.35 -15.05
N LEU A 45 2.10 -13.31 -14.45
CA LEU A 45 2.63 -14.33 -13.54
C LEU A 45 3.11 -15.59 -14.26
N HIS A 46 2.78 -15.80 -15.54
CA HIS A 46 3.27 -17.00 -16.26
C HIS A 46 4.81 -17.03 -16.26
N GLY A 47 5.38 -18.12 -15.74
CA GLY A 47 6.83 -18.34 -15.67
C GLY A 47 7.51 -18.03 -14.33
N LYS A 48 6.80 -17.52 -13.30
CA LYS A 48 7.40 -17.37 -11.95
C LYS A 48 7.16 -18.62 -11.10
N GLN A 49 8.18 -19.04 -10.35
CA GLN A 49 8.34 -20.43 -9.87
C GLN A 49 7.51 -20.82 -8.63
N LYS A 50 6.96 -19.89 -7.84
CA LYS A 50 6.07 -20.20 -6.70
C LYS A 50 5.04 -19.10 -6.48
N PHE A 51 3.78 -19.51 -6.29
CA PHE A 51 2.68 -18.65 -5.90
C PHE A 51 2.01 -19.23 -4.67
N ARG A 52 1.48 -18.33 -3.84
CA ARG A 52 0.44 -18.65 -2.89
C ARG A 52 -0.78 -19.12 -3.68
N ASP A 53 -1.27 -20.33 -3.41
CA ASP A 53 -2.48 -20.83 -4.04
C ASP A 53 -3.72 -20.08 -3.55
N THR A 54 -3.63 -19.42 -2.40
CA THR A 54 -4.74 -18.69 -1.80
C THR A 54 -4.30 -17.41 -1.08
N LEU A 55 -4.95 -16.30 -1.40
CA LEU A 55 -4.91 -15.09 -0.58
C LEU A 55 -6.13 -15.11 0.33
N THR A 56 -5.92 -15.14 1.64
CA THR A 56 -7.03 -15.15 2.61
C THR A 56 -7.18 -13.78 3.23
N LEU A 57 -8.37 -13.20 3.16
CA LEU A 57 -8.69 -11.95 3.85
C LEU A 57 -9.12 -12.23 5.30
N HIS A 58 -8.90 -11.25 6.19
CA HIS A 58 -9.32 -11.32 7.58
C HIS A 58 -10.22 -10.12 7.96
N PRO A 59 -11.47 -10.07 7.48
CA PRO A 59 -12.29 -8.86 7.50
C PRO A 59 -12.53 -8.24 8.89
N GLN A 60 -12.53 -9.05 9.94
CA GLN A 60 -12.71 -8.59 11.33
C GLN A 60 -11.62 -7.61 11.82
N TRP A 61 -10.48 -7.57 11.12
CA TRP A 61 -9.37 -6.65 11.41
C TRP A 61 -9.25 -5.51 10.38
N ASN A 62 -10.20 -5.41 9.45
CA ASN A 62 -10.26 -4.26 8.55
C ASN A 62 -10.51 -2.99 9.37
N CYS A 63 -9.90 -1.89 8.95
CA CYS A 63 -9.87 -0.68 9.75
C CYS A 63 -9.91 0.55 8.84
N ILE A 64 -10.67 1.57 9.25
CA ILE A 64 -10.64 2.90 8.64
C ILE A 64 -9.83 3.81 9.56
N TYR A 65 -8.76 4.39 9.02
CA TYR A 65 -7.91 5.32 9.73
C TYR A 65 -8.32 6.75 9.38
N SER A 66 -9.02 7.39 10.31
CA SER A 66 -9.53 8.76 10.20
C SER A 66 -9.86 9.29 11.60
N ILE A 67 -9.90 10.61 11.78
CA ILE A 67 -10.27 11.25 13.06
C ILE A 67 -11.63 10.75 13.58
N ASP A 68 -12.60 10.52 12.68
CA ASP A 68 -13.94 10.04 13.04
C ASP A 68 -14.06 8.50 13.16
N HIS A 69 -12.95 7.77 13.02
CA HIS A 69 -12.90 6.30 13.10
C HIS A 69 -11.73 5.86 14.00
N THR A 70 -10.84 5.00 13.51
CA THR A 70 -9.65 4.60 14.27
C THR A 70 -8.58 5.68 14.11
N TYR A 71 -8.19 6.27 15.24
CA TYR A 71 -7.22 7.35 15.29
C TYR A 71 -6.43 7.32 16.60
N TRP A 72 -5.18 7.74 16.52
CA TRP A 72 -4.36 8.10 17.67
C TRP A 72 -3.36 9.17 17.24
N ASP A 73 -2.93 9.98 18.20
CA ASP A 73 -1.89 10.98 18.00
C ASP A 73 -0.51 10.43 18.42
N GLY A 74 0.54 10.84 17.70
CA GLY A 74 1.90 10.34 17.89
C GLY A 74 2.05 8.84 17.64
N SER A 75 3.05 8.23 18.29
CA SER A 75 3.32 6.79 18.18
C SER A 75 2.29 5.98 18.98
N LEU A 76 1.80 4.88 18.41
CA LEU A 76 0.86 3.97 19.06
C LEU A 76 1.49 3.33 20.30
N ASN A 77 0.81 3.46 21.44
CA ASN A 77 1.22 2.91 22.74
C ASN A 77 0.22 1.85 23.23
N ASP A 78 0.07 0.76 22.48
CA ASP A 78 -0.87 -0.33 22.80
C ASP A 78 -0.23 -1.50 23.56
N GLY A 79 0.98 -1.32 24.08
CA GLY A 79 1.75 -2.34 24.80
C GLY A 79 2.31 -3.46 23.92
N ARG A 80 2.11 -3.45 22.59
CA ARG A 80 2.70 -4.44 21.69
C ARG A 80 4.14 -4.12 21.36
N ASP A 81 4.96 -5.16 21.34
CA ASP A 81 6.37 -5.07 20.97
C ASP A 81 6.54 -4.91 19.45
N ARG A 82 7.18 -3.80 19.06
CA ARG A 82 7.54 -3.45 17.67
C ARG A 82 9.03 -3.11 17.52
N SER A 83 9.89 -3.70 18.36
CA SER A 83 11.34 -3.44 18.37
C SER A 83 11.69 -1.95 18.43
N ASN A 84 10.98 -1.21 19.29
CA ASN A 84 11.15 0.24 19.47
C ASN A 84 10.91 1.09 18.21
N GLN A 85 10.36 0.51 17.13
CA GLN A 85 9.98 1.28 15.96
C GLN A 85 8.60 1.89 16.17
N PRO A 86 8.46 3.21 15.99
CA PRO A 86 7.20 3.89 16.19
C PRO A 86 6.18 3.45 15.13
N TYR A 87 4.90 3.47 15.50
CA TYR A 87 3.81 3.22 14.58
C TYR A 87 2.80 4.35 14.66
N TYR A 88 2.83 5.21 13.65
CA TYR A 88 1.93 6.36 13.55
C TYR A 88 0.63 5.97 12.86
N CYS A 89 -0.46 6.66 13.19
CA CYS A 89 -1.76 6.40 12.58
C CYS A 89 -1.70 6.72 11.07
N PRO A 90 -1.98 5.76 10.18
CA PRO A 90 -2.00 5.99 8.74
C PRO A 90 -3.31 6.67 8.33
N VAL A 91 -3.54 7.89 8.82
CA VAL A 91 -4.75 8.67 8.56
C VAL A 91 -4.97 8.82 7.05
N GLY A 92 -6.22 8.66 6.62
CA GLY A 92 -6.59 8.75 5.21
C GLY A 92 -6.50 7.44 4.44
N TRP A 93 -6.43 6.30 5.15
CA TRP A 93 -6.36 4.98 4.54
C TRP A 93 -7.37 4.01 5.14
N LYS A 94 -7.89 3.10 4.31
CA LYS A 94 -8.66 1.93 4.71
C LYS A 94 -7.75 0.71 4.58
N ARG A 95 -7.63 -0.07 5.65
CA ARG A 95 -6.82 -1.29 5.68
C ARG A 95 -7.70 -2.51 5.47
N TYR A 96 -7.32 -3.31 4.49
CA TYR A 96 -7.83 -4.66 4.26
C TYR A 96 -6.83 -5.68 4.78
N SER A 97 -7.20 -6.39 5.84
CA SER A 97 -6.32 -7.34 6.51
C SER A 97 -6.16 -8.62 5.73
N LEU A 98 -4.93 -9.13 5.69
CA LEU A 98 -4.64 -10.47 5.22
C LEU A 98 -4.56 -11.42 6.41
N TYR A 99 -5.21 -12.57 6.28
CA TYR A 99 -5.02 -13.67 7.22
C TYR A 99 -3.65 -14.30 6.94
N VAL A 100 -2.80 -14.33 7.97
CA VAL A 100 -1.45 -14.87 7.88
C VAL A 100 -1.31 -16.14 8.72
N THR A 101 -1.77 -16.11 9.98
CA THR A 101 -1.73 -17.23 10.92
C THR A 101 -2.64 -16.95 12.13
N ASP A 102 -3.13 -18.00 12.80
CA ASP A 102 -3.91 -17.89 14.05
C ASP A 102 -3.08 -17.35 15.23
N LYS A 103 -1.77 -17.54 15.20
CA LYS A 103 -0.83 -17.13 16.25
C LYS A 103 -0.11 -15.82 15.90
N PHE A 104 -0.84 -14.85 15.35
CA PHE A 104 -0.25 -13.64 14.75
C PHE A 104 0.65 -12.87 15.73
N ASP A 105 0.15 -12.56 16.92
CA ASP A 105 0.89 -11.79 17.91
C ASP A 105 2.09 -12.56 18.50
N GLU A 106 2.00 -13.90 18.63
CA GLU A 106 3.11 -14.75 19.06
C GLU A 106 4.21 -14.78 18.00
N LYS A 107 3.84 -15.01 16.73
CA LYS A 107 4.78 -15.15 15.61
C LYS A 107 5.49 -13.84 15.26
N PHE A 108 4.78 -12.72 15.29
CA PHE A 108 5.28 -11.42 14.84
C PHE A 108 5.60 -10.47 15.99
N LYS A 109 5.76 -11.00 17.21
CA LYS A 109 6.22 -10.22 18.35
C LYS A 109 7.58 -9.57 18.02
N GLY A 110 7.68 -8.27 18.24
CA GLY A 110 8.88 -7.50 17.94
C GLY A 110 9.05 -7.12 16.46
N TRP A 111 8.17 -7.57 15.56
CA TRP A 111 8.29 -7.21 14.14
C TRP A 111 7.74 -5.81 13.90
N CYS A 112 8.54 -5.00 13.21
CA CYS A 112 8.23 -3.62 12.86
C CYS A 112 7.13 -3.58 11.79
N ILE A 113 6.31 -2.52 11.80
CA ILE A 113 5.35 -2.23 10.73
C ILE A 113 6.01 -1.30 9.73
N CYS A 114 5.86 -1.58 8.45
CA CYS A 114 6.34 -0.73 7.37
C CYS A 114 5.46 -0.90 6.13
N TYR A 115 5.77 -0.12 5.11
CA TYR A 115 4.94 0.05 3.94
C TYR A 115 5.75 -0.10 2.65
N HIS A 116 5.11 -0.68 1.64
CA HIS A 116 5.65 -0.82 0.30
C HIS A 116 4.68 -0.23 -0.73
N GLY A 117 5.06 0.88 -1.36
CA GLY A 117 4.38 1.39 -2.53
C GLY A 117 4.70 0.52 -3.75
N THR A 118 3.72 0.28 -4.61
CA THR A 118 3.95 -0.41 -5.88
C THR A 118 2.98 0.07 -6.97
N LYS A 119 3.26 -0.29 -8.23
CA LYS A 119 2.32 -0.07 -9.34
C LYS A 119 1.20 -1.09 -9.30
N PHE A 120 0.03 -0.72 -9.79
CA PHE A 120 -1.13 -1.61 -9.89
C PHE A 120 -0.77 -2.91 -10.61
N SER A 121 -0.08 -2.85 -11.75
CA SER A 121 0.28 -4.04 -12.54
C SER A 121 1.13 -5.10 -11.81
N TYR A 122 1.74 -4.77 -10.68
CA TYR A 122 2.58 -5.68 -9.90
C TYR A 122 1.93 -6.17 -8.60
N GLY A 123 0.86 -5.53 -8.13
CA GLY A 123 0.28 -5.78 -6.80
C GLY A 123 -0.08 -7.23 -6.57
N LEU A 124 -0.83 -7.82 -7.51
CA LEU A 124 -1.24 -9.22 -7.40
C LEU A 124 -0.03 -10.17 -7.41
N SER A 125 0.98 -9.87 -8.24
CA SER A 125 2.21 -10.67 -8.29
C SER A 125 2.96 -10.66 -6.97
N ILE A 126 3.02 -9.49 -6.31
CA ILE A 126 3.71 -9.33 -5.02
C ILE A 126 2.92 -10.03 -3.91
N LEU A 127 1.59 -9.89 -3.89
CA LEU A 127 0.74 -10.55 -2.89
C LEU A 127 0.84 -12.09 -2.97
N LEU A 128 0.99 -12.63 -4.18
CA LEU A 128 1.05 -14.08 -4.40
C LEU A 128 2.46 -14.65 -4.29
N SER A 129 3.51 -13.93 -4.68
CA SER A 129 4.88 -14.47 -4.72
C SER A 129 5.82 -13.87 -3.68
N GLY A 130 5.50 -12.72 -3.09
CA GLY A 130 6.41 -11.96 -2.23
C GLY A 130 7.14 -10.83 -2.96
N LEU A 131 8.18 -10.28 -2.32
CA LEU A 131 8.89 -9.10 -2.79
C LEU A 131 10.24 -9.46 -3.44
N ALA A 132 10.51 -8.87 -4.60
CA ALA A 132 11.81 -8.95 -5.24
C ALA A 132 12.71 -7.77 -4.81
N PRO A 133 14.04 -7.95 -4.72
CA PRO A 133 14.96 -6.84 -4.49
C PRO A 133 14.83 -5.75 -5.55
N ALA A 134 15.03 -4.49 -5.14
CA ALA A 134 14.96 -3.36 -6.06
C ALA A 134 16.07 -3.43 -7.12
N THR A 135 15.72 -3.07 -8.35
CA THR A 135 16.67 -2.95 -9.47
C THR A 135 17.55 -1.71 -9.32
N THR A 136 16.97 -0.60 -8.85
CA THR A 136 17.67 0.64 -8.52
C THR A 136 18.06 0.62 -7.04
N LYS A 137 19.33 0.89 -6.73
CA LYS A 137 19.94 0.60 -5.42
C LYS A 137 20.54 1.84 -4.76
N ALA A 138 19.71 2.86 -4.50
CA ALA A 138 20.17 4.13 -3.93
C ALA A 138 20.94 3.95 -2.61
N HIS A 139 20.51 3.01 -1.77
CA HIS A 139 21.13 2.67 -0.48
C HIS A 139 21.62 1.21 -0.43
N GLY A 140 21.94 0.65 -1.60
CA GLY A 140 22.43 -0.72 -1.75
C GLY A 140 21.37 -1.75 -2.14
N SER A 141 21.80 -3.01 -2.24
CA SER A 141 20.94 -4.13 -2.64
C SER A 141 20.01 -4.55 -1.51
N GLY A 142 18.71 -4.62 -1.79
CA GLY A 142 17.68 -4.99 -0.82
C GLY A 142 16.27 -4.76 -1.33
N ILE A 143 15.30 -5.06 -0.47
CA ILE A 143 13.90 -4.69 -0.65
C ILE A 143 13.69 -3.35 0.06
N TYR A 144 13.07 -2.39 -0.64
CA TYR A 144 12.87 -1.03 -0.12
C TYR A 144 11.47 -0.90 0.48
N LEU A 145 11.41 -0.43 1.71
CA LEU A 145 10.21 -0.17 2.50
C LEU A 145 10.35 1.17 3.23
N SER A 146 9.30 1.64 3.86
CA SER A 146 9.34 2.81 4.75
C SER A 146 8.43 2.62 5.96
N SER A 147 8.77 3.21 7.09
CA SER A 147 7.84 3.39 8.20
C SER A 147 6.77 4.47 7.93
N SER A 148 6.97 5.33 6.92
CA SER A 148 6.02 6.39 6.55
C SER A 148 5.14 5.97 5.38
N ILE A 149 3.84 5.82 5.65
CA ILE A 149 2.85 5.63 4.59
C ILE A 149 2.71 6.89 3.71
N ILE A 150 2.96 8.07 4.26
CA ILE A 150 2.91 9.35 3.53
C ILE A 150 4.03 9.37 2.48
N TYR A 151 5.24 8.99 2.85
CA TYR A 151 6.37 8.92 1.92
C TYR A 151 6.12 7.92 0.78
N VAL A 152 5.72 6.68 1.11
CA VAL A 152 5.46 5.65 0.08
C VAL A 152 4.20 5.87 -0.74
N SER A 153 3.32 6.81 -0.33
CA SER A 153 2.17 7.24 -1.13
C SER A 153 2.54 8.09 -2.33
N HIS A 154 3.78 8.60 -2.37
CA HIS A 154 4.26 9.37 -3.50
C HIS A 154 4.14 8.56 -4.80
N PRO A 155 3.69 9.17 -5.92
CA PRO A 155 3.39 8.42 -7.13
C PRO A 155 4.56 7.64 -7.75
N ARG A 156 5.81 8.01 -7.42
CA ARG A 156 7.01 7.22 -7.77
C ARG A 156 6.92 5.78 -7.24
N PHE A 157 6.37 5.62 -6.04
CA PHE A 157 6.28 4.35 -5.33
C PHE A 157 4.89 3.74 -5.48
N SER A 158 3.83 4.47 -5.12
CA SER A 158 2.44 4.01 -5.19
C SER A 158 1.69 4.69 -6.33
N GLU A 159 1.35 3.93 -7.37
CA GLU A 159 0.65 4.46 -8.54
C GLU A 159 -0.73 5.05 -8.17
N VAL A 160 -1.02 6.24 -8.69
CA VAL A 160 -2.37 6.84 -8.66
C VAL A 160 -3.13 6.39 -9.90
N LYS A 161 -4.31 5.80 -9.72
CA LYS A 161 -5.14 5.37 -10.84
C LYS A 161 -6.51 6.03 -10.78
N ARG A 162 -6.95 6.60 -11.90
CA ARG A 162 -8.32 7.07 -12.05
C ARG A 162 -9.27 5.87 -12.17
N ILE A 163 -10.38 5.91 -11.45
CA ILE A 163 -11.43 4.90 -11.48
C ILE A 163 -12.31 5.18 -12.70
N GLU A 164 -12.49 4.18 -13.57
CA GLU A 164 -13.38 4.30 -14.73
C GLU A 164 -14.82 4.55 -14.28
N SER A 165 -15.56 5.39 -15.03
CA SER A 165 -16.93 5.78 -14.69
C SER A 165 -17.86 4.59 -14.48
N SER A 166 -17.70 3.53 -15.29
CA SER A 166 -18.45 2.28 -15.17
C SER A 166 -18.29 1.59 -13.81
N TYR A 167 -17.11 1.68 -13.19
CA TYR A 167 -16.85 1.14 -11.85
C TYR A 167 -17.33 2.07 -10.75
N ARG A 168 -17.28 3.39 -10.97
CA ARG A 168 -17.77 4.39 -10.01
C ARG A 168 -19.25 4.21 -9.73
N GLU A 169 -20.08 4.09 -10.77
CA GLU A 169 -21.53 3.94 -10.64
C GLU A 169 -21.95 2.75 -9.76
N SER A 170 -21.15 1.69 -9.78
CA SER A 170 -21.47 0.43 -9.11
C SER A 170 -20.85 0.29 -7.72
N PHE A 171 -19.64 0.83 -7.47
CA PHE A 171 -18.87 0.51 -6.25
C PHE A 171 -18.20 1.70 -5.55
N PHE A 172 -17.93 2.78 -6.27
CA PHE A 172 -17.20 3.94 -5.76
C PHE A 172 -17.88 5.23 -6.21
N LYS A 173 -19.17 5.40 -5.87
CA LYS A 173 -20.05 6.44 -6.46
C LYS A 173 -19.43 7.85 -6.37
N SER A 174 -18.78 8.14 -5.26
CA SER A 174 -18.08 9.38 -4.94
C SER A 174 -16.59 9.38 -5.29
N GLY A 175 -15.97 8.19 -5.40
CA GLY A 175 -14.54 8.03 -5.64
C GLY A 175 -14.17 8.25 -7.11
N GLU A 176 -13.10 9.00 -7.37
CA GLU A 176 -12.54 9.22 -8.70
C GLU A 176 -11.13 8.66 -8.87
N TYR A 177 -10.33 8.64 -7.82
CA TYR A 177 -8.97 8.11 -7.83
C TYR A 177 -8.79 7.05 -6.76
N VAL A 178 -7.90 6.10 -7.02
CA VAL A 178 -7.51 5.06 -6.08
C VAL A 178 -5.99 4.92 -6.05
N GLN A 179 -5.46 4.75 -4.85
CA GLN A 179 -4.08 4.35 -4.57
C GLN A 179 -4.07 3.14 -3.64
N TYR A 180 -2.98 2.38 -3.68
CA TYR A 180 -2.74 1.37 -2.66
C TYR A 180 -1.28 1.15 -2.34
N ILE A 181 -1.09 0.63 -1.14
CA ILE A 181 0.19 0.35 -0.51
C ILE A 181 0.06 -1.00 0.20
N LEU A 182 1.14 -1.77 0.23
CA LEU A 182 1.19 -2.99 1.03
C LEU A 182 1.68 -2.64 2.43
N GLU A 183 0.95 -3.05 3.46
CA GLU A 183 1.43 -3.04 4.83
C GLU A 183 2.18 -4.35 5.09
N CYS A 184 3.41 -4.24 5.57
CA CYS A 184 4.29 -5.37 5.85
C CYS A 184 4.73 -5.39 7.32
N ARG A 185 5.01 -6.60 7.82
CA ARG A 185 5.82 -6.82 9.01
C ARG A 185 7.23 -7.23 8.60
N VAL A 186 8.22 -6.69 9.28
CA VAL A 186 9.65 -6.98 9.06
C VAL A 186 10.30 -7.39 10.35
N HIS A 187 11.09 -8.47 10.31
CA HIS A 187 11.92 -8.85 11.44
C HIS A 187 13.07 -7.82 11.60
N PRO A 188 13.29 -7.26 12.80
CA PRO A 188 14.29 -6.20 13.02
C PRO A 188 15.69 -6.58 12.55
N ASP A 189 16.13 -7.81 12.81
CA ASP A 189 17.46 -8.32 12.40
C ASP A 189 17.69 -8.37 10.88
N ASN A 190 16.63 -8.23 10.08
CA ASN A 190 16.72 -8.18 8.63
C ASN A 190 16.79 -6.76 8.07
N ILE A 191 16.62 -5.73 8.89
CA ILE A 191 16.79 -4.33 8.48
C ILE A 191 18.29 -4.07 8.33
N LYS A 192 18.77 -3.96 7.09
CA LYS A 192 20.20 -3.75 6.78
C LYS A 192 20.61 -2.30 6.96
N ASN A 193 19.75 -1.37 6.54
CA ASN A 193 20.03 0.05 6.55
C ASN A 193 18.72 0.83 6.68
N ILE A 194 18.76 1.93 7.43
CA ILE A 194 17.72 2.96 7.48
C ILE A 194 18.41 4.25 7.04
N ALA A 195 17.89 4.87 5.98
CA ALA A 195 18.55 5.96 5.30
C ALA A 195 17.59 7.09 4.91
N CYS A 196 18.17 8.16 4.39
CA CYS A 196 17.42 9.33 3.96
C CYS A 196 16.54 9.04 2.74
N GLU A 197 15.56 9.90 2.52
CA GLU A 197 14.72 9.89 1.33
C GLU A 197 15.51 9.97 0.01
N THR A 198 14.93 9.40 -1.05
CA THR A 198 15.54 9.29 -2.39
C THR A 198 14.78 10.08 -3.47
N LEU A 199 13.87 10.96 -3.05
CA LEU A 199 13.06 11.81 -3.91
C LEU A 199 13.62 13.23 -4.04
N GLY A 200 14.65 13.59 -3.28
CA GLY A 200 15.25 14.92 -3.34
C GLY A 200 14.37 15.98 -2.71
N ALA A 201 13.67 15.64 -1.64
CA ALA A 201 12.81 16.52 -0.86
C ALA A 201 13.40 16.81 0.53
N ALA A 202 14.72 16.67 0.72
CA ALA A 202 15.43 16.92 1.97
C ALA A 202 15.12 18.27 2.64
N SER A 203 14.79 19.32 1.87
CA SER A 203 14.44 20.65 2.38
C SER A 203 12.96 20.83 2.75
N THR A 204 12.17 19.77 2.78
CA THR A 204 10.74 19.80 3.09
C THR A 204 10.38 18.66 4.02
N THR A 205 9.53 18.92 5.00
CA THR A 205 8.94 17.87 5.82
C THR A 205 8.05 16.98 4.96
N ILE A 206 8.43 15.71 4.81
CA ILE A 206 7.63 14.70 4.10
C ILE A 206 6.54 14.15 5.02
N ASP A 207 6.93 13.76 6.23
CA ASP A 207 6.07 13.23 7.27
C ASP A 207 6.41 13.96 8.57
N SER A 208 5.41 14.55 9.25
CA SER A 208 5.66 15.30 10.49
C SER A 208 6.13 14.43 11.65
N ASN A 209 5.92 13.12 11.55
CA ASN A 209 6.27 12.16 12.59
C ASN A 209 7.60 11.44 12.35
N ILE A 210 8.11 11.46 11.11
CA ILE A 210 9.28 10.67 10.71
C ILE A 210 10.29 11.58 10.01
N SER A 211 11.51 11.62 10.54
CA SER A 211 12.58 12.43 9.97
C SER A 211 13.00 11.92 8.59
N ASN A 212 13.26 12.86 7.67
CA ASN A 212 13.63 12.56 6.29
C ASN A 212 14.89 11.70 6.15
N ASP A 213 15.75 11.65 7.16
CA ASP A 213 16.97 10.83 7.21
C ASP A 213 16.73 9.35 7.57
N THR A 214 15.48 8.98 7.87
CA THR A 214 15.09 7.62 8.30
C THR A 214 13.95 6.99 7.49
N LEU A 215 13.63 7.57 6.34
CA LEU A 215 12.47 7.16 5.54
C LEU A 215 12.69 5.89 4.71
N ASP A 216 13.89 5.65 4.17
CA ASP A 216 14.14 4.51 3.29
C ASP A 216 14.77 3.34 4.08
N TRP A 217 14.02 2.25 4.20
CA TRP A 217 14.44 1.02 4.88
C TRP A 217 14.86 -0.02 3.85
N VAL A 218 16.10 -0.47 3.92
CA VAL A 218 16.64 -1.52 3.05
C VAL A 218 16.65 -2.84 3.80
N ILE A 219 15.80 -3.77 3.37
CA ILE A 219 15.69 -5.08 3.99
C ILE A 219 16.59 -6.09 3.27
N ASN A 220 17.30 -6.89 4.06
CA ASN A 220 18.12 -7.98 3.56
C ASN A 220 17.25 -9.06 2.91
N HIS A 221 17.54 -9.37 1.65
CA HIS A 221 16.85 -10.40 0.89
C HIS A 221 17.55 -11.77 0.92
N GLN A 222 18.63 -11.91 1.70
CA GLN A 222 19.35 -13.17 1.93
C GLN A 222 19.76 -13.89 0.62
N ASN A 223 20.17 -13.13 -0.39
CA ASN A 223 20.48 -13.63 -1.74
C ASN A 223 19.31 -14.32 -2.46
N LYS A 224 18.09 -14.25 -1.93
CA LYS A 224 16.88 -14.73 -2.60
C LYS A 224 16.51 -13.77 -3.73
N GLN A 225 16.06 -14.31 -4.87
CA GLN A 225 15.50 -13.49 -5.96
C GLN A 225 14.13 -12.90 -5.59
N ILE A 226 13.40 -13.61 -4.74
CA ILE A 226 12.11 -13.21 -4.18
C ILE A 226 12.10 -13.64 -2.71
N VAL A 227 11.75 -12.72 -1.81
CA VAL A 227 11.41 -13.04 -0.42
C VAL A 227 9.95 -13.45 -0.39
N ASP A 228 9.72 -14.76 -0.37
CA ASP A 228 8.39 -15.38 -0.40
C ASP A 228 7.65 -15.14 0.91
N PHE A 229 6.46 -14.57 0.84
CA PHE A 229 5.57 -14.35 1.98
C PHE A 229 5.04 -15.65 2.62
N ASN A 230 5.24 -16.81 1.98
CA ASN A 230 4.89 -18.11 2.55
C ASN A 230 6.03 -18.79 3.28
N ASP A 231 7.24 -18.28 3.13
CA ASP A 231 8.40 -18.85 3.78
C ASP A 231 8.20 -18.72 5.31
N PRO A 232 8.20 -19.81 6.09
CA PRO A 232 8.10 -19.73 7.54
C PRO A 232 9.21 -18.86 8.14
N ASP A 233 10.36 -18.78 7.45
CA ASP A 233 11.54 -18.00 7.79
C ASP A 233 11.64 -16.71 6.96
N ALA A 234 10.53 -16.23 6.39
CA ALA A 234 10.49 -14.98 5.64
C ALA A 234 10.98 -13.82 6.52
N SER A 235 11.84 -12.96 5.97
CA SER A 235 12.25 -11.72 6.67
C SER A 235 11.19 -10.62 6.65
N ILE A 236 10.20 -10.78 5.76
CA ILE A 236 9.14 -9.80 5.48
C ILE A 236 7.86 -10.58 5.18
N ILE A 237 6.72 -10.08 5.67
CA ILE A 237 5.40 -10.61 5.35
C ILE A 237 4.44 -9.46 5.07
N CYS A 238 3.61 -9.59 4.03
CA CYS A 238 2.49 -8.67 3.81
C CYS A 238 1.31 -9.05 4.72
N THR A 239 0.88 -8.10 5.55
CA THR A 239 -0.20 -8.30 6.55
C THR A 239 -1.47 -7.54 6.21
N GLY A 240 -1.39 -6.58 5.29
CA GLY A 240 -2.54 -5.79 4.90
C GLY A 240 -2.33 -5.06 3.59
N ILE A 241 -3.45 -4.63 3.01
CA ILE A 241 -3.48 -3.72 1.87
C ILE A 241 -4.10 -2.42 2.35
N MET A 242 -3.35 -1.33 2.26
CA MET A 242 -3.80 0.01 2.54
C MET A 242 -4.37 0.59 1.25
N VAL A 243 -5.64 0.97 1.26
CA VAL A 243 -6.34 1.55 0.11
C VAL A 243 -6.78 2.96 0.45
N ARG A 244 -6.58 3.88 -0.48
CA ARG A 244 -7.05 5.25 -0.40
C ARG A 244 -7.88 5.54 -1.65
N ILE A 245 -9.09 6.05 -1.43
CA ILE A 245 -9.99 6.48 -2.49
C ILE A 245 -10.27 7.95 -2.28
N THR A 246 -10.23 8.74 -3.35
CA THR A 246 -10.44 10.18 -3.28
C THR A 246 -11.37 10.66 -4.40
N ASP A 247 -12.13 11.71 -4.14
CA ASP A 247 -13.02 12.35 -5.13
C ASP A 247 -12.27 13.21 -6.15
N ASN A 248 -11.01 13.54 -5.88
CA ASN A 248 -10.11 14.27 -6.75
C ASN A 248 -8.69 13.68 -6.68
N HIS A 249 -7.73 14.24 -7.42
CA HIS A 249 -6.38 13.72 -7.44
C HIS A 249 -5.73 13.78 -6.04
N PRO A 250 -5.15 12.70 -5.49
CA PRO A 250 -4.61 12.66 -4.12
C PRO A 250 -3.42 13.60 -3.89
N GLY A 251 -2.82 14.14 -4.96
CA GLY A 251 -1.83 15.21 -4.87
C GLY A 251 -2.38 16.55 -4.35
N LEU A 252 -3.71 16.68 -4.24
CA LEU A 252 -4.39 17.83 -3.62
C LEU A 252 -4.64 17.64 -2.12
N LEU A 253 -4.32 16.46 -1.56
CA LEU A 253 -4.41 16.24 -0.12
C LEU A 253 -3.31 17.04 0.62
N PRO A 254 -3.57 17.56 1.82
CA PRO A 254 -2.56 18.29 2.60
C PRO A 254 -1.27 17.49 2.82
N GLU A 255 -1.36 16.20 3.13
CA GLU A 255 -0.17 15.36 3.34
C GLU A 255 0.64 15.08 2.07
N SER A 256 0.09 15.42 0.89
CA SER A 256 0.73 15.25 -0.41
C SER A 256 1.39 16.54 -0.91
N GLU A 257 1.31 17.66 -0.17
CA GLU A 257 1.86 18.95 -0.61
C GLU A 257 3.37 18.89 -0.89
N TRP A 258 4.10 18.04 -0.18
CA TRP A 258 5.54 17.87 -0.40
C TRP A 258 5.87 17.25 -1.77
N TRP A 259 4.92 16.58 -2.45
CA TRP A 259 5.14 15.93 -3.75
C TRP A 259 5.68 16.93 -4.78
N TYR A 260 5.23 18.18 -4.74
CA TYR A 260 5.66 19.22 -5.69
C TYR A 260 7.10 19.70 -5.47
N LYS A 261 7.64 19.47 -4.28
CA LYS A 261 8.97 19.91 -3.84
C LYS A 261 10.03 18.82 -4.08
N SER A 262 9.64 17.60 -4.47
CA SER A 262 10.56 16.51 -4.83
C SER A 262 11.25 16.73 -6.18
N HIS A 263 12.49 16.28 -6.37
CA HIS A 263 13.29 16.49 -7.61
C HIS A 263 12.74 15.80 -8.86
N LEU A 264 11.80 14.85 -8.75
CA LEU A 264 11.18 14.17 -9.91
C LEU A 264 10.17 15.02 -10.69
N CYS A 265 10.11 16.29 -10.32
CA CYS A 265 9.19 17.30 -10.79
C CYS A 265 9.73 18.13 -11.97
N ASN A 266 11.02 17.99 -12.31
CA ASN A 266 11.65 18.79 -13.36
C ASN A 266 11.26 18.40 -14.79
N ASN A 267 10.51 17.32 -15.00
CA ASN A 267 9.93 16.98 -16.29
C ASN A 267 8.47 17.46 -16.35
N LYS A 268 8.08 18.09 -17.47
CA LYS A 268 6.70 18.57 -17.73
C LYS A 268 5.62 17.50 -17.49
N ILE A 269 5.99 16.23 -17.63
CA ILE A 269 5.15 15.08 -17.30
C ILE A 269 5.87 14.31 -16.18
N CYS A 270 5.41 14.45 -14.93
CA CYS A 270 5.77 13.48 -13.90
C CYS A 270 4.96 12.21 -14.23
N CYS A 271 5.53 11.34 -15.07
CA CYS A 271 4.88 10.12 -15.58
C CYS A 271 4.32 9.22 -14.47
N ALA A 272 4.85 9.34 -13.26
CA ALA A 272 4.40 8.61 -12.10
C ALA A 272 3.10 9.19 -11.48
N SER A 273 2.87 10.50 -11.59
CA SER A 273 1.73 11.18 -10.96
C SER A 273 0.38 10.96 -11.63
N GLY A 274 0.35 10.46 -12.88
CA GLY A 274 -0.93 10.23 -13.58
C GLY A 274 -1.72 11.50 -13.92
N ILE A 275 -1.19 12.68 -13.61
CA ILE A 275 -1.78 13.99 -13.93
C ILE A 275 -0.69 14.96 -14.38
N ASP A 276 -1.06 15.87 -15.27
CA ASP A 276 -0.18 16.97 -15.67
C ASP A 276 0.08 17.92 -14.49
N ARG A 277 1.34 18.31 -14.28
CA ARG A 277 1.73 19.13 -13.12
C ARG A 277 1.12 20.53 -13.18
N ASP A 278 0.95 21.10 -14.37
CA ASP A 278 0.35 22.42 -14.53
C ASP A 278 -1.16 22.34 -14.29
N VAL A 279 -1.83 21.26 -14.69
CA VAL A 279 -3.23 20.99 -14.30
C VAL A 279 -3.35 20.93 -12.79
N LEU A 280 -2.51 20.12 -12.13
CA LEU A 280 -2.58 19.93 -10.69
C LEU A 280 -2.25 21.22 -9.93
N LYS A 281 -1.27 22.01 -10.40
CA LYS A 281 -0.97 23.34 -9.87
C LYS A 281 -2.15 24.31 -10.04
N ARG A 282 -2.80 24.34 -11.21
CA ARG A 282 -3.99 25.17 -11.42
C ARG A 282 -5.13 24.80 -10.47
N LEU A 283 -5.31 23.50 -10.19
CA LEU A 283 -6.31 23.04 -9.22
C LEU A 283 -5.99 23.58 -7.81
N ILE A 284 -4.72 23.56 -7.39
CA ILE A 284 -4.27 24.16 -6.12
C ILE A 284 -4.51 25.68 -6.11
N ASP A 285 -4.07 26.39 -7.15
CA ASP A 285 -4.21 27.85 -7.25
C ASP A 285 -5.69 28.29 -7.19
N ASN A 286 -6.59 27.45 -7.73
CA ASN A 286 -8.04 27.63 -7.69
C ASN A 286 -8.70 27.09 -6.40
N LYS A 287 -7.91 26.67 -5.40
CA LYS A 287 -8.38 26.15 -4.11
C LYS A 287 -9.30 24.93 -4.23
N HIS A 288 -9.10 24.08 -5.25
CA HIS A 288 -9.77 22.78 -5.28
C HIS A 288 -9.31 21.94 -4.09
N THR A 289 -10.28 21.29 -3.46
CA THR A 289 -10.01 20.33 -2.38
C THR A 289 -10.09 18.90 -2.92
N CYS A 290 -9.60 17.98 -2.10
CA CYS A 290 -9.67 16.55 -2.33
C CYS A 290 -10.09 15.91 -1.01
N ASN A 291 -11.14 15.11 -1.05
CA ASN A 291 -11.69 14.42 0.09
C ASN A 291 -11.39 12.93 -0.02
N ILE A 292 -11.13 12.32 1.12
CA ILE A 292 -10.95 10.87 1.24
C ILE A 292 -12.31 10.23 1.40
N ILE A 293 -12.55 9.19 0.61
CA ILE A 293 -13.80 8.43 0.55
C ILE A 293 -13.59 7.12 1.28
N TYR A 294 -14.42 6.85 2.28
CA TYR A 294 -14.32 5.66 3.13
C TYR A 294 -15.41 4.60 2.88
N ASP A 295 -16.34 4.93 1.98
CA ASP A 295 -17.53 4.16 1.59
C ASP A 295 -17.33 2.65 1.61
#